data_AF-A0A161MMV7-F1
#
_entry.id   AF-A0A161MMV7-F1
#
_cell.length_a   1.000
_cell.length_b   1.000
_cell.length_c   1.000
_cell.angle_alpha   90.00
_cell.angle_beta   90.00
_cell.angle_gamma   90.00
#
_symmetry.space_group_name_H-M   'P 1'
#
loop_
_entity.id
_entity.type
_entity.pdbx_description
1 polymer ?
#
loop_
_entity_poly.entity_id
_entity_poly.type
_entity_poly.pdbx_seq_one_letter_code
_entity_poly.pdbx_strand_id
1 'polypeptide(L)'
;MQSIIQRNYWIPAARSLIKQRKSKCLTCLKLSQAARATYMGDLPAERLQECRPFYHVGVDFAGPFLCRETSRRRAPLIKAYLCFFICFATKATHLEVVPNLSTEGFLDAF
;
A
#
# COMPACT_ATOMS: atom_id res chain seq x y z
N MET A 1 18.23 -17.70 24.67
CA MET A 1 19.66 -17.47 24.31
C MET A 1 20.53 -17.30 25.56
N GLN A 2 20.28 -16.33 26.43
CA GLN A 2 21.04 -16.19 27.69
C GLN A 2 21.00 -17.47 28.55
N SER A 3 19.80 -18.05 28.72
CA SER A 3 19.59 -19.32 29.45
C SER A 3 20.29 -20.54 28.82
N ILE A 4 20.56 -20.52 27.51
CA ILE A 4 21.25 -21.62 26.81
C ILE A 4 22.76 -21.53 27.07
N ILE A 5 23.32 -20.32 27.01
CA ILE A 5 24.75 -20.07 27.23
C ILE A 5 25.12 -20.36 28.70
N GLN A 6 24.26 -19.96 29.63
CA GLN A 6 24.49 -20.14 31.07
C GLN A 6 24.44 -21.60 31.55
N ARG A 7 23.94 -22.54 30.73
CA ARG A 7 24.00 -23.97 31.05
C ARG A 7 25.41 -24.53 30.98
N ASN A 8 26.24 -23.98 30.09
CA ASN A 8 27.56 -24.52 29.77
C ASN A 8 28.71 -23.56 30.16
N TYR A 9 28.42 -22.27 30.39
CA TYR A 9 29.44 -21.25 30.61
C TYR A 9 29.02 -20.21 31.65
N TRP A 10 29.96 -19.78 32.50
CA TRP A 10 29.82 -18.60 33.34
C TRP A 10 30.60 -17.42 32.75
N ILE A 11 29.90 -16.55 32.03
CA ILE A 11 30.48 -15.33 31.44
C ILE A 11 30.02 -14.11 32.28
N PRO A 12 30.93 -13.34 32.89
CA PRO A 12 30.59 -12.09 33.55
C PRO A 12 29.87 -11.12 32.59
N ALA A 13 28.80 -10.47 33.06
CA ALA A 13 28.00 -9.53 32.27
C ALA A 13 27.50 -10.07 30.90
N ALA A 14 27.28 -11.39 30.76
CA ALA A 14 26.85 -12.04 29.52
C ALA A 14 25.67 -11.35 28.82
N ARG A 15 24.71 -10.83 29.60
CA ARG A 15 23.53 -10.10 29.09
C ARG A 15 23.92 -8.89 28.24
N SER A 16 24.93 -8.13 28.65
CA SER A 16 25.43 -6.95 27.93
C SER A 16 26.04 -7.35 26.59
N LEU A 17 26.92 -8.36 26.59
CA LEU A 17 27.56 -8.89 25.39
C LEU A 17 26.54 -9.44 24.39
N ILE A 18 25.54 -10.19 24.88
CA ILE A 18 24.45 -10.71 24.05
C ILE A 18 23.66 -9.57 23.41
N LYS A 19 23.33 -8.50 24.16
CA LYS A 19 22.63 -7.33 23.63
C LYS A 19 23.46 -6.62 22.57
N GLN A 20 24.75 -6.40 22.81
CA GLN A 20 25.68 -5.78 21.87
C GLN A 20 25.84 -6.60 20.58
N ARG A 21 25.91 -7.93 20.69
CA ARG A 21 26.00 -8.80 19.50
C ARG A 21 24.69 -8.84 18.72
N LYS A 22 23.55 -8.89 19.41
CA LYS A 22 22.23 -8.81 18.77
C LYS A 22 22.03 -7.49 18.03
N SER A 23 22.45 -6.36 18.59
CA SER A 23 22.30 -5.05 17.93
C SER A 23 23.21 -4.88 16.70
N LYS A 24 24.34 -5.59 16.63
CA LYS A 24 25.24 -5.61 15.47
C LYS A 24 24.85 -6.64 14.40
N CYS A 25 23.95 -7.57 14.72
CA CYS A 25 23.50 -8.61 13.79
C CYS A 25 22.27 -8.12 13.01
N LEU A 26 22.41 -7.90 11.70
CA LEU A 26 21.32 -7.43 10.83
C LEU A 26 20.10 -8.36 10.85
N THR A 27 20.32 -9.68 10.86
CA THR A 27 19.24 -10.67 10.91
C THR A 27 18.47 -10.57 12.23
N CYS A 28 19.17 -10.46 13.37
CA CYS A 28 18.51 -10.26 14.66
C CYS A 28 17.78 -8.91 14.72
N LEU A 29 18.32 -7.86 14.12
CA LEU A 29 17.68 -6.55 14.07
C LEU A 29 16.36 -6.60 13.28
N LYS A 30 16.37 -7.19 12.08
CA LYS A 30 15.17 -7.36 11.24
C LYS A 30 14.09 -8.18 11.94
N LEU A 31 14.47 -9.29 12.57
CA LEU A 31 13.52 -10.18 13.26
C LEU A 31 13.01 -9.63 14.60
N SER A 32 13.72 -8.68 15.21
CA SER A 32 13.35 -8.08 16.50
C SER A 32 12.64 -6.73 16.39
N GLN A 33 12.45 -6.21 15.18
CA GLN A 33 11.65 -5.02 14.97
C GLN A 33 10.20 -5.31 15.34
N ALA A 34 9.80 -4.84 16.53
CA ALA A 34 8.39 -4.69 16.85
C ALA A 34 7.77 -3.68 15.87
N ALA A 35 6.49 -3.88 15.53
CA ALA A 35 5.72 -2.89 14.79
C ALA A 35 5.81 -1.55 15.54
N ARG A 36 6.49 -0.57 14.95
CA ARG A 36 6.49 0.79 15.49
C ARG A 36 5.08 1.34 15.27
N ALA A 37 4.54 2.00 16.29
CA ALA A 37 3.30 2.76 16.10
C ALA A 37 3.53 3.73 14.93
N THR A 38 2.74 3.55 13.88
CA THR A 38 2.72 4.46 12.74
C THR A 38 2.01 5.73 13.16
N TYR A 39 2.69 6.87 13.09
CA TYR A 39 2.02 8.16 13.20
C TYR A 39 1.37 8.46 11.85
N MET A 40 0.10 8.87 11.87
CA MET A 40 -0.57 9.37 10.67
C MET A 40 0.10 10.69 10.29
N GLY A 41 0.53 10.83 9.04
CA GLY A 41 1.03 12.10 8.52
C GLY A 41 -0.12 13.10 8.36
N ASP A 42 0.23 14.37 8.23
CA ASP A 42 -0.74 15.42 7.93
C ASP A 42 -1.43 15.15 6.59
N LEU A 43 -2.74 15.40 6.55
CA LEU A 43 -3.49 15.31 5.31
C LEU A 43 -3.16 16.53 4.42
N PRO A 44 -3.08 16.33 3.10
CA PRO A 44 -2.87 17.42 2.15
C PRO A 44 -4.04 18.43 2.24
N ALA A 45 -3.76 19.72 2.07
CA ALA A 45 -4.75 20.79 2.24
C ALA A 45 -5.94 20.62 1.29
N GLU A 46 -5.71 20.07 0.11
CA GLU A 46 -6.70 19.76 -0.93
C GLU A 46 -7.75 18.76 -0.46
N ARG A 47 -7.46 17.95 0.58
CA ARG A 47 -8.44 17.04 1.21
C ARG A 47 -9.27 17.68 2.31
N LEU A 48 -8.89 18.87 2.76
CA LEU A 48 -9.46 19.58 3.90
C LEU A 48 -10.17 20.88 3.50
N GLN A 49 -9.73 21.53 2.43
CA GLN A 49 -10.29 22.79 1.96
C GLN A 49 -11.66 22.60 1.30
N GLU A 50 -12.60 23.48 1.64
CA GLU A 50 -13.88 23.60 0.95
C GLU A 50 -13.64 24.14 -0.46
N CYS A 51 -14.08 23.41 -1.47
CA CYS A 51 -13.93 23.74 -2.87
C CYS A 51 -15.17 23.30 -3.65
N ARG A 52 -15.32 23.77 -4.90
CA ARG A 52 -16.38 23.27 -5.78
C ARG A 52 -16.19 21.76 -6.03
N PRO A 53 -17.28 21.00 -6.23
CA PRO A 53 -17.18 19.59 -6.62
C PRO A 53 -16.26 19.40 -7.82
N PHE A 54 -15.45 18.33 -7.78
CA PHE A 54 -14.45 17.97 -8.79
C PHE A 54 -13.32 19.00 -9.03
N TYR A 55 -13.14 19.99 -8.16
CA TYR A 55 -11.99 20.92 -8.26
C TYR A 55 -10.66 20.24 -7.93
N HIS A 56 -10.64 19.43 -6.86
CA HIS A 56 -9.54 18.53 -6.53
C HIS A 56 -10.03 17.09 -6.65
N VAL A 57 -9.37 16.32 -7.52
CA VAL A 57 -9.75 14.94 -7.83
C VAL A 57 -8.53 14.03 -7.62
N GLY A 58 -8.71 13.00 -6.80
CA GLY A 58 -7.78 11.88 -6.75
C GLY A 58 -8.10 10.90 -7.86
N VAL A 59 -7.08 10.44 -8.57
CA VAL A 59 -7.19 9.42 -9.61
C VAL A 59 -6.57 8.13 -9.11
N ASP A 60 -7.27 7.02 -9.27
CA ASP A 60 -6.73 5.68 -8.98
C ASP A 60 -7.24 4.66 -10.02
N PHE A 61 -6.60 3.50 -10.09
CA PHE A 61 -7.02 2.41 -10.97
C PHE A 61 -7.18 1.12 -10.17
N ALA A 62 -8.30 0.42 -10.39
CA ALA A 62 -8.46 -0.97 -9.93
C ALA A 62 -8.45 -1.94 -11.11
N GLY A 63 -7.84 -3.11 -10.89
CA GLY A 63 -7.83 -4.19 -11.86
C GLY A 63 -6.54 -5.02 -11.79
N PRO A 64 -6.31 -5.91 -12.77
CA PRO A 64 -7.18 -6.15 -13.93
C PRO A 64 -8.43 -6.97 -13.58
N PHE A 65 -9.57 -6.57 -14.14
CA PHE A 65 -10.79 -7.37 -14.15
C PHE A 65 -10.91 -8.12 -15.48
N LEU A 66 -11.46 -9.32 -15.44
CA LEU A 66 -11.78 -10.08 -16.66
C LEU A 66 -13.25 -9.82 -17.03
N CYS A 67 -13.45 -9.06 -18.08
CA CYS A 67 -14.76 -8.69 -18.59
C CYS A 67 -15.05 -9.43 -19.89
N ARG A 68 -16.31 -9.79 -20.14
CA ARG A 68 -16.70 -10.29 -21.46
C ARG A 68 -16.80 -9.11 -22.40
N GLU A 69 -16.15 -9.20 -23.56
CA GLU A 69 -16.22 -8.17 -24.60
C GLU A 69 -17.67 -7.95 -25.09
N THR A 70 -18.48 -9.01 -25.09
CA THR A 70 -19.88 -8.96 -25.52
C THR A 70 -20.76 -9.86 -24.65
N SER A 71 -22.08 -9.65 -24.70
CA SER A 71 -23.04 -10.54 -24.02
C SER A 71 -23.21 -11.92 -24.69
N ARG A 72 -22.48 -12.23 -25.78
CA ARG A 72 -22.64 -13.48 -26.51
C ARG A 72 -22.15 -14.69 -25.69
N ARG A 73 -22.76 -15.84 -25.95
CA ARG A 73 -22.31 -17.12 -25.39
C ARG A 73 -20.89 -17.41 -25.90
N ARG A 74 -19.95 -17.68 -24.99
CA ARG A 74 -18.50 -17.85 -25.25
C ARG A 74 -17.77 -16.61 -25.79
N ALA A 75 -18.23 -15.40 -25.45
CA ALA A 75 -17.46 -14.19 -25.74
C ALA A 75 -16.05 -14.26 -25.10
N PRO A 76 -15.01 -13.77 -25.79
CA PRO A 76 -13.68 -13.71 -25.23
C PRO A 76 -13.67 -12.83 -23.96
N LEU A 77 -12.83 -13.22 -23.00
CA LEU A 77 -12.56 -12.43 -21.82
C LEU A 77 -11.42 -11.46 -22.13
N ILE A 78 -11.69 -10.17 -21.94
CA ILE A 78 -10.70 -9.10 -22.07
C ILE A 78 -10.34 -8.57 -20.69
N LYS A 79 -9.13 -8.05 -20.56
CA LYS A 79 -8.73 -7.31 -19.37
C LYS A 79 -9.35 -5.91 -19.44
N ALA A 80 -9.92 -5.48 -18.34
CA ALA A 80 -10.40 -4.12 -18.15
C ALA A 80 -9.95 -3.60 -16.80
N TYR A 81 -9.81 -2.29 -16.71
CA TYR A 81 -9.47 -1.56 -15.51
C TYR A 81 -10.59 -0.57 -15.21
N LEU A 82 -10.80 -0.26 -13.94
CA LEU A 82 -11.69 0.81 -13.52
C LEU A 82 -10.83 2.00 -13.13
N CYS A 83 -11.04 3.14 -13.81
CA CYS A 83 -10.48 4.42 -13.42
C CYS A 83 -11.42 5.08 -12.41
N PHE A 84 -10.87 5.46 -11.26
CA PHE A 84 -11.57 6.11 -10.16
C PHE A 84 -11.24 7.59 -10.18
N PHE A 85 -12.25 8.43 -10.34
CA PHE A 85 -12.16 9.87 -10.16
C PHE A 85 -12.86 10.25 -8.85
N ILE A 86 -12.07 10.48 -7.80
CA ILE A 86 -12.57 10.72 -6.46
C ILE A 86 -12.51 12.22 -6.15
N CYS A 87 -13.66 12.87 -6.04
CA CYS A 87 -13.72 14.26 -5.62
C CYS A 87 -13.30 14.40 -4.14
N PHE A 88 -12.32 15.26 -3.85
CA PHE A 88 -11.86 15.44 -2.47
C PHE A 88 -12.81 16.26 -1.61
N ALA A 89 -13.62 17.14 -2.19
CA ALA A 89 -14.60 17.95 -1.48
C ALA A 89 -15.80 17.13 -0.99
N THR A 90 -16.39 16.29 -1.86
CA THR A 90 -17.64 15.56 -1.57
C THR A 90 -17.45 14.05 -1.38
N LYS A 91 -16.28 13.51 -1.70
CA LYS A 91 -16.02 12.06 -1.81
C LYS A 91 -16.87 11.35 -2.88
N ALA A 92 -17.50 12.10 -3.78
CA ALA A 92 -18.18 11.53 -4.94
C ALA A 92 -17.17 10.83 -5.86
N THR A 93 -17.48 9.61 -6.29
CA THR A 93 -16.63 8.80 -7.15
C THR A 93 -17.28 8.63 -8.51
N HIS A 94 -16.60 9.09 -9.56
CA HIS A 94 -16.94 8.79 -10.95
C HIS A 94 -16.04 7.63 -11.42
N LEU A 95 -16.65 6.61 -12.04
CA LEU A 95 -15.99 5.38 -12.43
C LEU A 95 -16.09 5.21 -13.94
N GLU A 96 -14.95 5.02 -14.58
CA GLU A 96 -14.87 4.76 -16.01
C GLU A 96 -14.12 3.46 -16.30
N VAL A 97 -14.52 2.75 -17.35
CA VAL A 97 -13.90 1.48 -17.74
C VAL A 97 -12.86 1.74 -18.82
N VAL A 98 -11.61 1.34 -18.57
CA VAL A 98 -10.49 1.54 -19.49
C VAL A 98 -9.88 0.18 -19.88
N PRO A 99 -9.54 -0.06 -21.17
CA PRO A 99 -8.99 -1.35 -21.60
C PRO A 99 -7.54 -1.58 -21.13
N ASN A 100 -6.79 -0.53 -20.87
CA ASN A 100 -5.37 -0.57 -20.52
C ASN A 100 -5.00 0.55 -19.52
N LEU A 101 -3.78 0.51 -19.00
CA LEU A 101 -3.23 1.55 -18.11
C LEU A 101 -2.37 2.55 -18.88
N SER A 102 -2.71 2.82 -20.15
CA SER A 102 -1.98 3.81 -20.96
C SER A 102 -2.50 5.21 -20.71
N THR A 103 -1.67 6.21 -21.01
CA THR A 103 -2.07 7.63 -20.95
C THR A 103 -3.22 7.93 -21.90
N GLU A 104 -3.23 7.32 -23.09
CA GLU A 104 -4.32 7.46 -24.06
C GLU A 104 -5.64 6.93 -23.49
N GLY A 105 -5.62 5.72 -22.90
CA GLY A 105 -6.81 5.16 -22.27
C GLY A 105 -7.31 5.99 -21.08
N PHE A 106 -6.42 6.64 -20.34
CA PHE A 106 -6.80 7.59 -19.30
C PHE A 106 -7.46 8.85 -19.88
N LEU A 107 -6.90 9.42 -20.94
CA LEU A 107 -7.44 10.62 -21.58
C LEU A 107 -8.80 10.38 -22.23
N ASP A 108 -9.04 9.19 -22.77
CA ASP A 108 -10.35 8.80 -23.32
C ASP A 108 -11.45 8.68 -22.25
N ALA A 109 -11.06 8.53 -20.97
CA ALA A 109 -11.95 8.35 -19.83
C ALA A 109 -12.12 9.61 -18.96
N PHE A 110 -11.41 10.71 -19.24
CA PHE A 110 -11.42 11.95 -18.45
C PHE A 110 -12.30 13.02 -19.09
#